data_AF-A0A1M7AIA8-F1
#
_entry.id   AF-A0A1M7AIA8-F1
#
_cell.length_a   1.000
_cell.length_b   1.000
_cell.length_c   1.000
_cell.angle_alpha   90.00
_cell.angle_beta   90.00
_cell.angle_gamma   90.00
#
_symmetry.space_group_name_H-M   'P 1'
#
loop_
_entity.id
_entity.type
_entity.pdbx_description
1 polymer ?
#
loop_
_entity_poly.entity_id
_entity_poly.type
_entity_poly.pdbx_seq_one_letter_code
_entity_poly.pdbx_strand_id
1 'polypeptide(L)'
;MNSKYFSRRKFFDFNPHPLDVGVLFSNNNTHADVHFLIKIQELPESELEDLFLRHFNYYKKEFNDTDGKVFFKELWETINYELKKERNKLLEKLSPKQKKRNDIRVQKFQYFIENVLPKYDRWNLTINLSKKYDLVSEKILQEVRSKTQIEFQRTQELIDAAFTKLVNSSNASTESNIENIKTILNNYLNSNKKEKEELKKNFIEKQNLDRLLIQYNSTLKELDEFKEQIKTLKKEKSKLSTLDQHKIDIVHGTKKNLIAVFQTLVNTDIIINGKPRYFLANRASLTWAKIISNHFTENGKPIPFGTVENYYNDGKSTNIEESDHKFKITPIE
;
A
#
# COMPACT_ATOMS: atom_id res chain seq x y z
N MET A 1 7.96 -9.58 -1.94
CA MET A 1 9.41 -9.77 -2.19
C MET A 1 9.77 -11.25 -2.04
N ASN A 2 10.76 -11.72 -2.78
CA ASN A 2 11.19 -13.12 -2.69
C ASN A 2 11.96 -13.40 -1.38
N SER A 3 11.49 -14.37 -0.59
CA SER A 3 12.14 -14.75 0.68
C SER A 3 13.59 -15.25 0.49
N LYS A 4 14.04 -15.60 -0.73
CA LYS A 4 15.44 -16.00 -1.03
C LYS A 4 16.43 -14.85 -0.96
N TYR A 5 15.96 -13.61 -0.99
CA TYR A 5 16.82 -12.43 -1.04
C TYR A 5 17.48 -12.06 0.29
N PHE A 6 17.07 -12.67 1.39
CA PHE A 6 17.53 -12.32 2.73
C PHE A 6 18.48 -13.37 3.30
N SER A 7 19.59 -12.91 3.90
CA SER A 7 20.48 -13.73 4.74
C SER A 7 19.72 -14.44 5.87
N ARG A 8 19.92 -15.75 6.01
CA ARG A 8 19.13 -16.61 6.88
C ARG A 8 19.95 -17.21 8.00
N ARG A 9 19.28 -17.47 9.12
CA ARG A 9 19.81 -18.35 10.16
C ARG A 9 19.92 -19.76 9.62
N LYS A 10 21.05 -20.44 9.90
CA LYS A 10 21.19 -21.86 9.56
C LYS A 10 20.37 -22.70 10.54
N PHE A 11 19.93 -23.87 10.08
CA PHE A 11 19.27 -24.84 10.93
C PHE A 11 20.20 -25.27 12.07
N PHE A 12 19.70 -25.28 13.31
CA PHE A 12 20.49 -25.55 14.51
C PHE A 12 21.69 -24.61 14.73
N ASP A 13 21.64 -23.39 14.20
CA ASP A 13 22.62 -22.37 14.54
C ASP A 13 22.25 -21.72 15.88
N PHE A 14 22.98 -22.07 16.93
CA PHE A 14 22.81 -21.52 18.28
C PHE A 14 23.51 -20.18 18.47
N ASN A 15 24.32 -19.73 17.50
CA ASN A 15 24.94 -18.41 17.51
C ASN A 15 24.81 -17.70 16.15
N PRO A 16 23.57 -17.51 15.66
CA PRO A 16 23.36 -16.85 14.37
C PRO A 16 23.65 -15.37 14.50
N HIS A 17 24.01 -14.72 13.39
CA HIS A 17 24.19 -13.28 13.38
C HIS A 17 22.88 -12.59 13.86
N PRO A 18 22.96 -11.58 14.75
CA PRO A 18 21.78 -10.94 15.32
C PRO A 18 20.79 -10.43 14.27
N LEU A 19 21.30 -10.00 13.12
CA LEU A 19 20.53 -9.46 12.00
C LEU A 19 19.97 -10.52 11.04
N ASP A 20 20.45 -11.77 11.05
CA ASP A 20 19.94 -12.80 10.14
C ASP A 20 18.48 -13.17 10.46
N VAL A 21 17.67 -13.41 9.42
CA VAL A 21 16.22 -13.66 9.53
C VAL A 21 15.90 -15.15 9.57
N GLY A 22 14.76 -15.50 10.19
CA GLY A 22 14.27 -16.87 10.33
C GLY A 22 14.16 -17.34 11.78
N VAL A 23 13.72 -18.59 11.95
CA VAL A 23 13.44 -19.24 13.24
C VAL A 23 14.35 -20.44 13.45
N LEU A 24 14.74 -20.69 14.71
CA LEU A 24 15.72 -21.71 15.11
C LEU A 24 15.38 -23.14 14.65
N PHE A 25 14.09 -23.52 14.68
CA PHE A 25 13.65 -24.91 14.52
C PHE A 25 12.95 -25.20 13.18
N SER A 26 13.08 -24.33 12.19
CA SER A 26 12.34 -24.48 10.94
C SER A 26 13.22 -24.26 9.71
N ASN A 27 13.27 -25.29 8.85
CA ASN A 27 13.78 -25.21 7.48
C ASN A 27 12.77 -24.59 6.50
N ASN A 28 11.60 -24.13 6.97
CA ASN A 28 10.62 -23.50 6.09
C ASN A 28 11.20 -22.18 5.55
N ASN A 29 11.59 -22.25 4.28
CA ASN A 29 12.17 -21.17 3.49
C ASN A 29 11.18 -20.07 3.11
N THR A 30 9.94 -20.20 3.56
CA THR A 30 8.83 -19.28 3.35
C THR A 30 8.82 -18.25 4.48
N HIS A 31 8.68 -16.96 4.13
CA HIS A 31 8.49 -15.83 5.05
C HIS A 31 9.74 -15.13 5.61
N ALA A 32 10.94 -15.32 5.02
CA ALA A 32 12.13 -14.56 5.41
C ALA A 32 11.93 -13.03 5.27
N ASP A 33 11.16 -12.61 4.28
CA ASP A 33 10.68 -11.24 4.06
C ASP A 33 9.82 -10.73 5.22
N VAL A 34 8.91 -11.56 5.76
CA VAL A 34 8.10 -11.21 6.93
C VAL A 34 8.98 -11.06 8.17
N HIS A 35 9.95 -11.96 8.37
CA HIS A 35 10.89 -11.86 9.48
C HIS A 35 11.79 -10.62 9.38
N PHE A 36 12.18 -10.21 8.18
CA PHE A 36 12.88 -8.95 7.96
C PHE A 36 12.01 -7.75 8.38
N LEU A 37 10.74 -7.73 7.98
CA LEU A 37 9.79 -6.68 8.37
C LEU A 37 9.56 -6.62 9.88
N ILE A 38 9.56 -7.78 10.55
CA ILE A 38 9.50 -7.85 12.03
C ILE A 38 10.77 -7.24 12.64
N LYS A 39 11.96 -7.55 12.09
CA LYS A 39 13.21 -6.93 12.57
C LYS A 39 13.23 -5.42 12.44
N ILE A 40 12.67 -4.86 11.36
CA ILE A 40 12.54 -3.39 11.24
C ILE A 40 11.72 -2.81 12.41
N GLN A 41 10.68 -3.52 12.86
CA GLN A 41 9.81 -3.06 13.94
C GLN A 41 10.47 -3.17 15.32
N GLU A 42 11.30 -4.19 15.53
CA GLU A 42 11.86 -4.54 16.84
C GLU A 42 13.23 -3.90 17.11
N LEU A 43 14.08 -3.74 16.09
CA LEU A 43 15.43 -3.23 16.26
C LEU A 43 15.45 -1.71 16.55
N PRO A 44 16.45 -1.24 17.33
CA PRO A 44 16.68 0.19 17.51
C PRO A 44 17.06 0.86 16.18
N GLU A 45 16.74 2.15 16.05
CA GLU A 45 16.97 2.90 14.80
C GLU A 45 18.43 2.88 14.34
N SER A 46 19.37 2.87 15.30
CA SER A 46 20.81 2.76 15.05
C SER A 46 21.23 1.48 14.32
N GLU A 47 20.49 0.38 14.49
CA GLU A 47 20.84 -0.93 13.90
C GLU A 47 20.09 -1.21 12.59
N LEU A 48 19.16 -0.34 12.19
CA LEU A 48 18.36 -0.54 10.98
C LEU A 48 19.20 -0.40 9.70
N GLU A 49 20.22 0.45 9.73
CA GLU A 49 21.17 0.60 8.63
C GLU A 49 22.02 -0.66 8.44
N ASP A 50 22.54 -1.22 9.54
CA ASP A 50 23.28 -2.48 9.52
C ASP A 50 22.41 -3.65 9.05
N LEU A 51 21.14 -3.67 9.47
CA LEU A 51 20.16 -4.66 9.00
C LEU A 51 20.05 -4.59 7.47
N PHE A 52 19.84 -3.40 6.91
CA PHE A 52 19.77 -3.22 5.46
C PHE A 52 21.05 -3.72 4.77
N LEU A 53 22.22 -3.25 5.22
CA LEU A 53 23.51 -3.60 4.62
C LEU A 53 23.79 -5.10 4.66
N ARG A 54 23.48 -5.78 5.77
CA ARG A 54 23.67 -7.23 5.91
C ARG A 54 22.93 -7.99 4.81
N HIS A 55 21.65 -7.67 4.60
CA HIS A 55 20.83 -8.37 3.63
C HIS A 55 21.11 -7.93 2.19
N PHE A 56 21.43 -6.66 1.97
CA PHE A 56 21.84 -6.13 0.67
C PHE A 56 23.14 -6.78 0.18
N ASN A 57 24.16 -6.85 1.05
CA ASN A 57 25.45 -7.49 0.72
C ASN A 57 25.30 -8.99 0.51
N TYR A 58 24.47 -9.67 1.31
CA TYR A 58 24.12 -11.07 1.07
C TYR A 58 23.51 -11.27 -0.31
N TYR A 59 22.51 -10.46 -0.68
CA TYR A 59 21.84 -10.56 -1.97
C TYR A 59 22.82 -10.40 -3.14
N LYS A 60 23.66 -9.36 -3.09
CA LYS A 60 24.67 -9.11 -4.13
C LYS A 60 25.62 -10.29 -4.30
N LYS A 61 26.05 -10.89 -3.18
CA LYS A 61 26.94 -12.05 -3.18
C LYS A 61 26.27 -13.31 -3.72
N GLU A 62 25.05 -13.60 -3.28
CA GLU A 62 24.36 -14.85 -3.61
C GLU A 62 23.83 -14.87 -5.05
N PHE A 63 23.40 -13.72 -5.56
CA PHE A 63 22.80 -13.60 -6.90
C PHE A 63 23.75 -13.03 -7.95
N ASN A 64 25.03 -12.80 -7.59
CA ASN A 64 26.02 -12.12 -8.44
C ASN A 64 25.51 -10.79 -9.04
N ASP A 65 24.61 -10.10 -8.33
CA ASP A 65 24.10 -8.79 -8.75
C ASP A 65 25.07 -7.70 -8.28
N THR A 66 25.75 -7.07 -9.23
CA THR A 66 26.70 -5.99 -8.97
C THR A 66 26.02 -4.67 -8.61
N ASP A 67 24.78 -4.45 -9.08
CA ASP A 67 24.03 -3.20 -8.87
C ASP A 67 23.15 -3.31 -7.61
N GLY A 68 22.45 -4.43 -7.41
CA GLY A 68 21.54 -4.66 -6.28
C GLY A 68 20.18 -3.98 -6.46
N LYS A 69 19.89 -3.46 -7.65
CA LYS A 69 18.70 -2.66 -7.97
C LYS A 69 17.41 -3.43 -7.74
N VAL A 70 17.39 -4.72 -8.11
CA VAL A 70 16.20 -5.57 -7.99
C VAL A 70 15.83 -5.74 -6.53
N PHE A 71 16.80 -6.06 -5.67
CA PHE A 71 16.60 -6.14 -4.23
C PHE A 71 16.07 -4.82 -3.66
N PHE A 72 16.74 -3.71 -3.99
CA PHE A 72 16.38 -2.41 -3.45
C PHE A 72 14.94 -2.03 -3.83
N LYS A 73 14.59 -2.20 -5.11
CA LYS A 73 13.23 -1.91 -5.62
C LYS A 73 12.18 -2.75 -4.94
N GLU A 74 12.35 -4.08 -4.91
CA GLU A 74 11.36 -4.96 -4.27
C GLU A 74 11.23 -4.70 -2.77
N LEU A 75 12.33 -4.38 -2.10
CA LEU A 75 12.32 -4.04 -0.69
C LEU A 75 11.55 -2.74 -0.43
N TRP A 76 11.86 -1.69 -1.20
CA TRP A 76 11.18 -0.40 -1.12
C TRP A 76 9.68 -0.55 -1.37
N GLU A 77 9.27 -1.28 -2.41
CA GLU A 77 7.85 -1.54 -2.71
C GLU A 77 7.15 -2.30 -1.58
N THR A 78 7.81 -3.33 -1.04
CA THR A 78 7.24 -4.17 0.04
C THR A 78 7.03 -3.37 1.33
N ILE A 79 8.01 -2.56 1.73
CA ILE A 79 7.90 -1.75 2.96
C ILE A 79 6.83 -0.66 2.78
N ASN A 80 6.76 -0.01 1.61
CA ASN A 80 5.71 0.97 1.32
C ASN A 80 4.31 0.34 1.33
N TYR A 81 4.16 -0.87 0.79
CA TYR A 81 2.91 -1.62 0.83
C TYR A 81 2.48 -1.92 2.27
N GLU A 82 3.39 -2.44 3.11
CA GLU A 82 3.08 -2.75 4.51
C GLU A 82 2.82 -1.47 5.33
N LEU A 83 3.55 -0.39 5.10
CA LEU A 83 3.26 0.92 5.71
C LEU A 83 1.84 1.40 5.37
N LYS A 84 1.44 1.31 4.09
CA LYS A 84 0.08 1.66 3.65
C LYS A 84 -0.98 0.77 4.32
N LYS A 85 -0.71 -0.52 4.45
CA LYS A 85 -1.60 -1.49 5.11
C LYS A 85 -1.76 -1.21 6.60
N GLU A 86 -0.68 -0.93 7.32
CA GLU A 86 -0.74 -0.57 8.75
C GLU A 86 -1.46 0.78 8.99
N ARG A 87 -1.31 1.75 8.07
CA ARG A 87 -2.05 3.04 8.11
C ARG A 87 -3.55 2.90 7.85
N ASN A 88 -3.94 1.99 6.96
CA ASN A 88 -5.34 1.79 6.56
C ASN A 88 -6.14 0.89 7.53
N LYS A 89 -5.52 0.38 8.60
CA LYS A 89 -6.25 -0.36 9.63
C LYS A 89 -7.26 0.56 10.30
N LEU A 90 -8.50 0.09 10.45
CA LEU A 90 -9.54 0.80 11.18
C LEU A 90 -9.16 0.93 12.64
N LEU A 91 -8.56 2.07 13.00
CA LEU A 91 -8.06 2.34 14.35
C LEU A 91 -9.17 2.20 15.39
N GLU A 92 -10.42 2.53 15.05
CA GLU A 92 -11.60 2.40 15.91
C GLU A 92 -11.88 0.96 16.38
N LYS A 93 -11.44 -0.06 15.62
CA LYS A 93 -11.63 -1.47 15.97
C LYS A 93 -10.48 -2.04 16.81
N LEU A 94 -9.44 -1.26 17.07
CA LEU A 94 -8.25 -1.69 17.80
C LEU A 94 -8.34 -1.26 19.27
N SER A 95 -7.92 -2.15 20.17
CA SER A 95 -7.71 -1.80 21.58
C SER A 95 -6.58 -0.76 21.72
N PRO A 96 -6.54 0.02 22.82
CA PRO A 96 -5.48 1.01 23.05
C PRO A 96 -4.06 0.44 22.94
N LYS A 97 -3.84 -0.79 23.41
CA LYS A 97 -2.56 -1.50 23.30
C LYS A 97 -2.20 -1.84 21.85
N GLN A 98 -3.19 -2.23 21.05
CA GLN A 98 -2.99 -2.52 19.62
C GLN A 98 -2.71 -1.25 18.82
N LYS A 99 -3.39 -0.13 19.13
CA LYS A 99 -3.11 1.19 18.54
C LYS A 99 -1.66 1.61 18.78
N LYS A 100 -1.20 1.62 20.04
CA LYS A 100 0.19 1.96 20.37
C LYS A 100 1.22 1.10 19.63
N ARG A 101 0.98 -0.20 19.51
CA ARG A 101 1.85 -1.09 18.72
C ARG A 101 1.83 -0.74 17.23
N ASN A 102 0.66 -0.44 16.66
CA ASN A 102 0.53 -0.04 15.27
C ASN A 102 1.28 1.28 14.99
N ASP A 103 1.16 2.26 15.89
CA ASP A 103 1.82 3.55 15.74
C ASP A 103 3.36 3.40 15.74
N ILE A 104 3.90 2.58 16.64
CA ILE A 104 5.34 2.25 16.66
C ILE A 104 5.77 1.60 15.34
N ARG A 105 4.98 0.66 14.80
CA ARG A 105 5.30 0.02 13.51
C ARG A 105 5.31 1.02 12.37
N VAL A 106 4.31 1.90 12.30
CA VAL A 106 4.22 2.94 11.28
C VAL A 106 5.43 3.87 11.37
N GLN A 107 5.82 4.28 12.58
CA GLN A 107 7.01 5.10 12.80
C GLN A 107 8.30 4.40 12.34
N LYS A 108 8.49 3.13 12.69
CA LYS A 108 9.67 2.34 12.29
C LYS A 108 9.78 2.17 10.77
N PHE A 109 8.68 1.84 10.10
CA PHE A 109 8.68 1.74 8.64
C PHE A 109 8.90 3.09 7.97
N GLN A 110 8.30 4.17 8.49
CA GLN A 110 8.52 5.52 7.98
C GLN A 110 9.99 5.93 8.12
N TYR A 111 10.57 5.73 9.30
CA TYR A 111 11.98 6.02 9.56
C TYR A 111 12.90 5.28 8.60
N PHE A 112 12.65 3.99 8.38
CA PHE A 112 13.44 3.17 7.46
C PHE A 112 13.38 3.69 6.02
N ILE A 113 12.19 4.09 5.54
CA ILE A 113 12.00 4.64 4.19
C ILE A 113 12.65 6.02 4.04
N GLU A 114 12.62 6.86 5.08
CA GLU A 114 13.08 8.26 4.98
C GLU A 114 14.56 8.46 5.32
N ASN A 115 15.13 7.61 6.17
CA ASN A 115 16.48 7.83 6.73
C ASN A 115 17.48 6.73 6.34
N VAL A 116 17.03 5.49 6.09
CA VAL A 116 17.92 4.39 5.74
C VAL A 116 18.00 4.21 4.23
N LEU A 117 16.87 3.91 3.57
CA LEU A 117 16.85 3.61 2.14
C LEU A 117 17.44 4.72 1.25
N PRO A 118 17.18 6.03 1.48
CA PRO A 118 17.66 7.07 0.58
C PRO A 118 19.18 7.21 0.54
N LYS A 119 19.89 6.82 1.61
CA LYS A 119 21.37 6.81 1.65
C LYS A 119 21.98 5.86 0.62
N TYR A 120 21.23 4.82 0.24
CA TYR A 120 21.68 3.74 -0.64
C TYR A 120 20.96 3.73 -1.98
N ASP A 121 20.05 4.69 -2.20
CA ASP A 121 19.27 4.79 -3.43
C ASP A 121 20.08 5.41 -4.57
N ARG A 122 20.66 4.56 -5.41
CA ARG A 122 21.38 4.99 -6.62
C ARG A 122 20.46 5.18 -7.82
N TRP A 123 19.18 4.87 -7.68
CA TRP A 123 18.23 4.78 -8.79
C TRP A 123 17.08 5.79 -8.69
N ASN A 124 17.11 6.67 -7.68
CA ASN A 124 16.11 7.70 -7.43
C ASN A 124 14.70 7.14 -7.26
N LEU A 125 14.57 5.98 -6.63
CA LEU A 125 13.30 5.32 -6.29
C LEU A 125 12.63 5.93 -5.05
N THR A 126 13.42 6.41 -4.10
CA THR A 126 12.99 7.00 -2.83
C THR A 126 12.67 8.49 -2.92
N ILE A 127 13.04 9.13 -4.03
CA ILE A 127 12.81 10.56 -4.26
C ILE A 127 11.32 10.79 -4.54
N ASN A 128 10.64 11.50 -3.64
CA ASN A 128 9.29 12.01 -3.87
C ASN A 128 9.28 12.83 -5.17
N LEU A 129 8.25 12.66 -6.02
CA LEU A 129 8.10 13.36 -7.30
C LEU A 129 8.43 14.85 -7.23
N SER A 130 8.03 15.54 -6.16
CA SER A 130 8.38 16.95 -5.92
C SER A 130 9.89 17.20 -5.88
N LYS A 131 10.66 16.42 -5.10
CA LYS A 131 12.13 16.56 -5.05
C LYS A 131 12.80 16.17 -6.37
N LYS A 132 12.20 15.27 -7.14
CA LYS A 132 12.68 14.90 -8.48
C LYS A 132 12.52 16.05 -9.48
N TYR A 133 11.43 16.82 -9.38
CA TYR A 133 11.24 18.04 -10.17
C TYR A 133 12.28 19.10 -9.82
N ASP A 134 12.54 19.33 -8.53
CA ASP A 134 13.51 20.33 -8.09
C ASP A 134 14.93 20.02 -8.62
N LEU A 135 15.39 18.78 -8.47
CA LEU A 135 16.68 18.30 -9.00
C LEU A 135 16.82 18.44 -10.52
N VAL A 136 15.77 18.11 -11.26
CA VAL A 136 15.75 18.27 -12.73
C VAL A 136 15.75 19.76 -13.10
N SER A 137 15.01 20.60 -12.37
CA SER A 137 14.93 22.04 -12.62
C SER A 137 16.28 22.74 -12.39
N GLU A 138 16.99 22.39 -11.31
CA GLU A 138 18.30 22.95 -11.00
C GLU A 138 19.34 22.55 -12.05
N LYS A 139 19.31 21.27 -12.48
CA LYS A 139 20.23 20.78 -13.52
C LYS A 139 20.03 21.51 -14.84
N ILE A 140 18.78 21.72 -15.26
CA ILE A 140 18.46 22.49 -16.48
C ILE A 140 18.89 23.96 -16.34
N LEU A 141 18.65 24.57 -15.18
CA LEU A 141 19.06 25.96 -14.93
C LEU A 141 20.58 26.14 -15.00
N GLN A 142 21.35 25.20 -14.44
CA GLN A 142 22.81 25.21 -14.53
C GLN A 142 23.28 25.02 -15.98
N GLU A 143 22.67 24.10 -16.72
CA GLU A 143 23.03 23.86 -18.12
C GLU A 143 22.76 25.11 -18.99
N VAL A 144 21.60 25.75 -18.83
CA VAL A 144 21.26 26.99 -19.54
C VAL A 144 22.22 28.12 -19.19
N ARG A 145 22.55 28.31 -17.91
CA ARG A 145 23.52 29.33 -17.50
C ARG A 145 24.91 29.08 -18.10
N SER A 146 25.38 27.84 -18.08
CA SER A 146 26.69 27.48 -18.65
C SER A 146 26.76 27.74 -20.15
N LYS A 147 25.73 27.34 -20.92
CA LYS A 147 25.66 27.58 -22.36
C LYS A 147 25.56 29.07 -22.70
N THR A 148 24.78 29.82 -21.92
CA THR A 148 24.65 31.28 -22.11
C THR A 148 25.99 31.99 -21.89
N GLN A 149 26.76 31.55 -20.87
CA GLN A 149 28.09 32.10 -20.61
C GLN A 149 29.08 31.78 -21.73
N ILE A 150 29.06 30.54 -22.26
CA ILE A 150 29.93 30.14 -23.37
C ILE A 150 29.63 30.95 -24.63
N GLU A 151 28.36 31.11 -24.99
CA GLU A 151 27.96 31.91 -26.15
C GLU A 151 28.31 33.40 -25.97
N PHE A 152 28.18 33.94 -24.76
CA PHE A 152 28.64 35.30 -24.44
C PHE A 152 30.16 35.46 -24.61
N GLN A 153 30.93 34.49 -24.11
CA GLN A 153 32.39 34.50 -24.26
C GLN A 153 32.80 34.45 -25.74
N ARG A 154 32.13 33.58 -26.51
CA ARG A 154 32.41 33.35 -27.93
C ARG A 154 32.04 34.56 -28.80
N THR A 155 30.94 35.25 -28.47
CA THR A 155 30.58 36.51 -29.12
C THR A 155 31.59 37.61 -28.81
N GLN A 156 32.03 37.70 -27.56
CA GLN A 156 33.05 38.67 -27.18
C GLN A 156 34.37 38.43 -27.92
N GLU A 157 34.84 37.19 -28.00
CA GLU A 157 36.05 36.81 -28.74
C GLU A 157 35.95 37.10 -30.24
N LEU A 158 34.78 36.86 -30.86
CA LEU A 158 34.55 37.18 -32.27
C LEU A 158 34.55 38.69 -32.53
N ILE A 159 33.96 39.47 -31.63
CA ILE A 159 33.97 40.93 -31.69
C ILE A 159 35.40 41.44 -31.55
N ASP A 160 36.15 40.97 -30.56
CA ASP A 160 37.53 41.39 -30.31
C ASP A 160 38.46 40.99 -31.47
N ALA A 161 38.28 39.79 -32.04
CA ALA A 161 39.02 39.36 -33.23
C ALA A 161 38.68 40.19 -34.48
N ALA A 162 37.40 40.57 -34.65
CA ALA A 162 36.98 41.43 -35.74
C ALA A 162 37.58 42.84 -35.60
N PHE A 163 37.53 43.43 -34.40
CA PHE A 163 38.16 44.73 -34.13
C PHE A 163 39.67 44.69 -34.33
N THR A 164 40.35 43.64 -33.86
CA THR A 164 41.81 43.48 -34.03
C THR A 164 42.19 43.35 -35.50
N LYS A 165 41.42 42.61 -36.30
CA LYS A 165 41.64 42.52 -37.75
C LYS A 165 41.42 43.85 -38.46
N LEU A 166 40.43 44.63 -38.04
CA LEU A 166 40.10 45.94 -38.62
C LEU A 166 41.19 46.98 -38.32
N VAL A 167 41.78 46.94 -37.13
CA VAL A 167 42.92 47.77 -36.73
C VAL A 167 44.19 47.40 -37.53
N ASN A 168 44.41 46.10 -37.76
CA ASN A 168 45.61 45.60 -38.46
C ASN A 168 45.50 45.61 -40.00
N SER A 169 44.30 45.77 -40.58
CA SER A 169 44.07 45.71 -42.04
C SER A 169 44.12 47.06 -42.74
N SER A 170 44.74 48.06 -42.14
CA SER A 170 44.83 49.44 -42.67
C SER A 170 45.54 49.57 -44.04
N ASN A 171 45.94 48.45 -44.69
CA ASN A 171 46.61 48.42 -46.00
C ASN A 171 46.12 47.33 -47.00
N ALA A 172 44.92 46.72 -46.87
CA ALA A 172 44.40 45.75 -47.86
C ALA A 172 42.99 46.12 -48.38
N SER A 173 42.71 45.86 -49.67
CA SER A 173 41.51 46.36 -50.35
C SER A 173 40.22 45.98 -49.60
N THR A 174 39.39 46.99 -49.39
CA THR A 174 38.19 46.98 -48.55
C THR A 174 37.19 45.88 -48.92
N GLU A 175 37.15 45.47 -50.18
CA GLU A 175 36.13 44.58 -50.72
C GLU A 175 36.31 43.11 -50.31
N SER A 176 37.54 42.60 -50.34
CA SER A 176 37.86 41.22 -49.92
C SER A 176 37.66 41.01 -48.41
N ASN A 177 37.97 42.03 -47.62
CA ASN A 177 37.75 42.02 -46.17
C ASN A 177 36.25 42.01 -45.84
N ILE A 178 35.43 42.76 -46.58
CA ILE A 178 33.97 42.80 -46.42
C ILE A 178 33.34 41.44 -46.74
N GLU A 179 33.82 40.73 -47.76
CA GLU A 179 33.26 39.45 -48.19
C GLU A 179 33.56 38.31 -47.21
N ASN A 180 34.77 38.30 -46.63
CA ASN A 180 35.11 37.39 -45.54
C ASN A 180 34.27 37.65 -44.28
N ILE A 181 34.06 38.92 -43.92
CA ILE A 181 33.20 39.30 -42.78
C ILE A 181 31.76 38.85 -43.02
N LYS A 182 31.21 39.05 -44.22
CA LYS A 182 29.86 38.58 -44.60
C LYS A 182 29.72 37.06 -44.46
N THR A 183 30.74 36.31 -44.86
CA THR A 183 30.73 34.84 -44.79
C THR A 183 30.73 34.34 -43.33
N ILE A 184 31.53 34.96 -42.46
CA ILE A 184 31.56 34.65 -41.03
C ILE A 184 30.21 34.98 -40.37
N LEU A 185 29.64 36.15 -40.69
CA LEU A 185 28.32 36.57 -40.19
C LEU A 185 27.19 35.60 -40.62
N ASN A 186 27.19 35.16 -41.87
CA ASN A 186 26.18 34.21 -42.36
C ASN A 186 26.30 32.84 -41.71
N ASN A 187 27.52 32.34 -41.48
CA ASN A 187 27.72 31.08 -40.77
C ASN A 187 27.28 31.18 -39.31
N TYR A 188 27.54 32.31 -38.66
CA TYR A 188 27.08 32.57 -37.29
C TYR A 188 25.55 32.63 -37.19
N LEU A 189 24.89 33.35 -38.11
CA LEU A 189 23.43 33.43 -38.20
C LEU A 189 22.78 32.05 -38.42
N ASN A 190 23.39 31.19 -39.26
CA ASN A 190 22.88 29.84 -39.51
C ASN A 190 23.04 28.91 -38.30
N SER A 191 24.16 28.99 -37.57
CA SER A 191 24.36 28.19 -36.35
C SER A 191 23.36 28.58 -35.26
N ASN A 192 23.17 29.89 -35.05
CA ASN A 192 22.18 30.42 -34.10
C ASN A 192 20.74 30.01 -34.46
N LYS A 193 20.42 29.91 -35.75
CA LYS A 193 19.11 29.44 -36.21
C LYS A 193 18.85 27.99 -35.82
N LYS A 194 19.85 27.11 -35.96
CA LYS A 194 19.73 25.68 -35.65
C LYS A 194 19.54 25.46 -34.14
N GLU A 195 20.30 26.19 -33.35
CA GLU A 195 20.24 26.13 -31.88
C GLU A 195 18.94 26.71 -31.31
N LYS A 196 18.41 27.76 -31.93
CA LYS A 196 17.08 28.31 -31.61
C LYS A 196 15.95 27.31 -31.88
N GLU A 197 16.04 26.50 -32.93
CA GLU A 197 15.05 25.44 -33.21
C GLU A 197 15.12 24.30 -32.18
N GLU A 198 16.30 23.99 -31.65
CA GLU A 198 16.48 22.98 -30.62
C GLU A 198 15.94 23.46 -29.24
N LEU A 199 16.16 24.72 -28.89
CA LEU A 199 15.54 25.36 -27.73
C LEU A 199 14.01 25.40 -27.83
N LYS A 200 13.44 25.65 -29.03
CA LYS A 200 12.00 25.58 -29.25
C LYS A 200 11.45 24.17 -29.01
N LYS A 201 12.14 23.12 -29.49
CA LYS A 201 11.73 21.73 -29.22
C LYS A 201 11.69 21.43 -27.73
N ASN A 202 12.74 21.78 -27.00
CA ASN A 202 12.81 21.56 -25.55
C ASN A 202 11.72 22.34 -24.79
N PHE A 203 11.37 23.55 -25.26
CA PHE A 203 10.27 24.33 -24.68
C PHE A 203 8.90 23.69 -24.92
N ILE A 204 8.67 23.11 -26.11
CA ILE A 204 7.44 22.37 -26.42
C ILE A 204 7.32 21.11 -25.55
N GLU A 205 8.41 20.37 -25.38
CA GLU A 205 8.44 19.20 -24.47
C GLU A 205 8.08 19.60 -23.03
N LYS A 206 8.59 20.75 -22.56
CA LYS A 206 8.23 21.29 -21.24
C LYS A 206 6.75 21.64 -21.13
N GLN A 207 6.17 22.31 -22.12
CA GLN A 207 4.72 22.60 -22.11
C GLN A 207 3.88 21.33 -22.08
N ASN A 208 4.31 20.27 -22.77
CA ASN A 208 3.61 18.98 -22.75
C ASN A 208 3.68 18.33 -21.36
N LEU A 209 4.82 18.43 -20.68
CA LEU A 209 4.99 17.99 -19.29
C LEU A 209 4.09 18.77 -18.32
N ASP A 210 3.98 20.09 -18.47
CA ASP A 210 3.11 20.93 -17.64
C ASP A 210 1.63 20.55 -17.82
N ARG A 211 1.19 20.27 -19.07
CA ARG A 211 -0.17 19.76 -19.35
C ARG A 211 -0.43 18.41 -18.68
N LEU A 212 0.52 17.49 -18.76
CA LEU A 212 0.45 16.18 -18.10
C LEU A 212 0.32 16.33 -16.57
N LEU A 213 1.03 17.29 -15.98
CA LEU A 213 1.01 17.55 -14.54
C LEU A 213 -0.34 18.15 -14.10
N ILE A 214 -0.92 19.04 -14.89
CA ILE A 214 -2.27 19.57 -14.68
C ILE A 214 -3.30 18.43 -14.73
N GLN A 215 -3.20 17.56 -15.74
CA GLN A 215 -4.10 16.41 -15.89
C GLN A 215 -3.97 15.45 -14.70
N TYR A 216 -2.74 15.16 -14.25
CA TYR A 216 -2.49 14.34 -13.08
C TYR A 216 -3.11 14.94 -11.81
N ASN A 217 -2.92 16.24 -11.57
CA ASN A 217 -3.52 16.92 -10.42
C ASN A 217 -5.06 16.90 -10.46
N SER A 218 -5.66 16.99 -11.65
CA SER A 218 -7.11 16.81 -11.82
C SER A 218 -7.54 15.40 -11.41
N THR A 219 -6.83 14.37 -11.88
CA THR A 219 -7.16 12.98 -11.52
C THR A 219 -6.99 12.70 -10.02
N LEU A 220 -6.03 13.35 -9.35
CA LEU A 220 -5.89 13.24 -7.90
C LEU A 220 -7.09 13.83 -7.16
N LYS A 221 -7.61 14.97 -7.64
CA LYS A 221 -8.81 15.60 -7.06
C LYS A 221 -10.04 14.70 -7.21
N GLU A 222 -10.27 14.15 -8.40
CA GLU A 222 -11.36 13.19 -8.65
C GLU A 222 -11.24 11.96 -7.73
N LEU A 223 -10.02 11.47 -7.50
CA LEU A 223 -9.78 10.33 -6.64
C LEU A 223 -10.11 10.62 -5.18
N ASP A 224 -9.86 11.84 -4.68
CA ASP A 224 -10.25 12.25 -3.34
C ASP A 224 -11.77 12.45 -3.21
N GLU A 225 -12.44 12.98 -4.24
CA GLU A 225 -13.90 13.03 -4.29
C GLU A 225 -14.53 11.62 -4.23
N PHE A 226 -13.98 10.65 -4.97
CA PHE A 226 -14.43 9.26 -4.89
C PHE A 226 -14.19 8.63 -3.51
N LYS A 227 -13.10 8.97 -2.81
CA LYS A 227 -12.88 8.47 -1.44
C LYS A 227 -13.94 8.98 -0.47
N GLU A 228 -14.34 10.25 -0.57
CA GLU A 228 -15.40 10.80 0.26
C GLU A 228 -16.76 10.16 -0.06
N GLN A 229 -17.07 9.93 -1.34
CA GLN A 229 -18.27 9.17 -1.73
C GLN A 229 -18.28 7.74 -1.16
N ILE A 230 -17.15 7.04 -1.16
CA ILE A 230 -17.06 5.70 -0.54
C ILE A 230 -17.30 5.77 0.98
N LYS A 231 -16.85 6.84 1.64
CA LYS A 231 -17.04 7.04 3.08
C LYS A 231 -18.50 7.31 3.42
N THR A 232 -19.21 8.11 2.63
CA THR A 232 -20.65 8.35 2.81
C THR A 232 -21.45 7.07 2.58
N LEU A 233 -21.19 6.34 1.49
CA LEU A 233 -21.84 5.06 1.19
C LEU A 233 -21.59 4.00 2.29
N LYS A 234 -20.39 3.95 2.87
CA LYS A 234 -20.12 3.06 4.02
C LYS A 234 -20.95 3.44 5.25
N LYS A 235 -21.13 4.73 5.51
CA LYS A 235 -21.96 5.23 6.62
C LYS A 235 -23.44 4.96 6.38
N GLU A 236 -23.91 5.06 5.15
CA GLU A 236 -25.28 4.67 4.78
C GLU A 236 -25.47 3.16 4.93
N LYS A 237 -24.54 2.34 4.42
CA LYS A 237 -24.58 0.89 4.62
C LYS A 237 -24.61 0.50 6.10
N SER A 238 -23.85 1.19 6.97
CA SER A 238 -23.91 0.92 8.41
C SER A 238 -25.27 1.27 9.03
N LYS A 239 -25.93 2.33 8.55
CA LYS A 239 -27.30 2.69 8.97
C LYS A 239 -28.35 1.72 8.44
N LEU A 240 -28.19 1.18 7.23
CA LEU A 240 -29.08 0.12 6.75
C LEU A 240 -28.86 -1.19 7.52
N SER A 241 -27.63 -1.50 7.94
CA SER A 241 -27.36 -2.67 8.80
C SER A 241 -27.93 -2.57 10.22
N THR A 242 -28.38 -1.38 10.66
CA THR A 242 -29.07 -1.25 11.96
C THR A 242 -30.55 -1.65 11.90
N LEU A 243 -31.14 -1.92 10.72
CA LEU A 243 -32.50 -2.51 10.66
C LEU A 243 -32.53 -3.93 11.26
N ASP A 244 -31.40 -4.64 11.28
CA ASP A 244 -31.19 -5.94 11.95
C ASP A 244 -31.18 -5.85 13.49
N GLN A 245 -31.38 -4.66 14.09
CA GLN A 245 -31.44 -4.50 15.54
C GLN A 245 -32.79 -4.87 16.16
N HIS A 246 -33.84 -5.07 15.36
CA HIS A 246 -35.13 -5.52 15.88
C HIS A 246 -35.04 -6.98 16.29
N LYS A 247 -34.82 -7.23 17.58
CA LYS A 247 -34.89 -8.55 18.19
C LYS A 247 -36.26 -8.77 18.81
N ILE A 248 -36.72 -10.01 18.77
CA ILE A 248 -37.96 -10.46 19.41
C ILE A 248 -37.63 -10.75 20.88
N ASP A 249 -38.21 -9.98 21.79
CA ASP A 249 -38.00 -10.19 23.22
C ASP A 249 -38.99 -11.21 23.79
N ILE A 250 -38.45 -12.20 24.50
CA ILE A 250 -39.23 -13.16 25.27
C ILE A 250 -39.57 -12.48 26.60
N VAL A 251 -40.72 -11.80 26.63
CA VAL A 251 -41.24 -11.09 27.81
C VAL A 251 -41.93 -12.05 28.80
N HIS A 252 -42.54 -13.11 28.29
CA HIS A 252 -43.23 -14.13 29.09
C HIS A 252 -42.72 -15.52 28.75
N GLY A 253 -42.11 -16.18 29.74
CA GLY A 253 -41.43 -17.46 29.59
C GLY A 253 -39.91 -17.33 29.65
N THR A 254 -39.20 -18.37 29.22
CA THR A 254 -37.75 -18.44 29.23
C THR A 254 -37.22 -18.84 27.85
N LYS A 255 -35.94 -18.55 27.60
CA LYS A 255 -35.22 -19.04 26.42
C LYS A 255 -35.32 -20.56 26.25
N LYS A 256 -35.45 -21.34 27.34
CA LYS A 256 -35.60 -22.80 27.26
C LYS A 256 -36.93 -23.18 26.61
N ASN A 257 -38.01 -22.46 26.92
CA ASN A 257 -39.33 -22.70 26.30
C ASN A 257 -39.27 -22.43 24.80
N LEU A 258 -38.55 -21.38 24.38
CA LEU A 258 -38.33 -21.09 22.96
C LEU A 258 -37.49 -22.18 22.29
N ILE A 259 -36.38 -22.60 22.89
CA ILE A 259 -35.52 -23.66 22.34
C ILE A 259 -36.31 -24.97 22.23
N ALA A 260 -37.17 -25.29 23.20
CA ALA A 260 -38.04 -26.47 23.17
C ALA A 260 -38.98 -26.47 21.95
N VAL A 261 -39.56 -25.30 21.64
CA VAL A 261 -40.40 -25.11 20.43
C VAL A 261 -39.58 -25.39 19.16
N PHE A 262 -38.39 -24.80 19.03
CA PHE A 262 -37.55 -25.02 17.85
C PHE A 262 -37.05 -26.47 17.73
N GLN A 263 -36.66 -27.11 18.83
CA GLN A 263 -36.29 -28.53 18.83
C GLN A 263 -37.46 -29.41 18.40
N THR A 264 -38.67 -29.13 18.89
CA THR A 264 -39.87 -29.86 18.49
C THR A 264 -40.12 -29.69 16.99
N LEU A 265 -40.10 -28.45 16.47
CA LEU A 265 -40.29 -28.17 15.05
C LEU A 265 -39.26 -28.86 14.14
N VAL A 266 -37.99 -28.91 14.56
CA VAL A 266 -36.90 -29.57 13.81
C VAL A 266 -37.00 -31.09 13.84
N ASN A 267 -37.59 -31.65 14.89
CA ASN A 267 -37.70 -33.09 15.10
C ASN A 267 -39.08 -33.68 14.75
N THR A 268 -40.05 -32.84 14.40
CA THR A 268 -41.37 -33.29 13.94
C THR A 268 -41.28 -33.85 12.52
N ASP A 269 -41.86 -35.04 12.34
CA ASP A 269 -42.09 -35.66 11.05
C ASP A 269 -43.56 -35.47 10.63
N ILE A 270 -43.78 -35.39 9.32
CA ILE A 270 -45.09 -35.37 8.67
C ILE A 270 -45.22 -36.54 7.71
N ILE A 271 -46.44 -37.04 7.49
CA ILE A 271 -46.69 -38.14 6.56
C ILE A 271 -47.12 -37.56 5.23
N ILE A 272 -46.34 -37.81 4.17
CA ILE A 272 -46.69 -37.44 2.80
C ILE A 272 -46.70 -38.71 1.96
N ASN A 273 -47.86 -39.05 1.39
CA ASN A 273 -48.06 -40.26 0.57
C ASN A 273 -47.68 -41.55 1.30
N GLY A 274 -48.08 -41.67 2.58
CA GLY A 274 -47.79 -42.85 3.41
C GLY A 274 -46.33 -43.01 3.82
N LYS A 275 -45.46 -42.02 3.54
CA LYS A 275 -44.04 -42.03 3.96
C LYS A 275 -43.76 -40.88 4.93
N PRO A 276 -43.02 -41.14 6.02
CA PRO A 276 -42.56 -40.07 6.90
C PRO A 276 -41.57 -39.17 6.16
N ARG A 277 -41.74 -37.87 6.29
CA ARG A 277 -40.84 -36.82 5.81
C ARG A 277 -40.64 -35.81 6.92
N TYR A 278 -39.44 -35.23 7.00
CA TYR A 278 -39.17 -34.16 7.94
C TYR A 278 -40.07 -32.95 7.67
N PHE A 279 -40.62 -32.35 8.73
CA PHE A 279 -41.42 -31.13 8.61
C PHE A 279 -40.59 -29.95 8.06
N LEU A 280 -39.33 -29.84 8.50
CA LEU A 280 -38.40 -28.80 8.03
C LEU A 280 -37.26 -29.41 7.19
N ALA A 281 -36.93 -28.76 6.08
CA ALA A 281 -35.88 -29.19 5.17
C ALA A 281 -34.46 -29.12 5.77
N ASN A 282 -34.22 -28.21 6.71
CA ASN A 282 -32.91 -28.01 7.34
C ASN A 282 -32.92 -28.44 8.81
N ARG A 283 -32.15 -29.48 9.16
CA ARG A 283 -31.95 -29.97 10.53
C ARG A 283 -30.58 -29.64 11.10
N ALA A 284 -29.78 -28.80 10.43
CA ALA A 284 -28.47 -28.40 10.92
C ALA A 284 -28.61 -27.64 12.24
N SER A 285 -28.15 -28.25 13.32
CA SER A 285 -28.35 -27.80 14.69
C SER A 285 -27.76 -26.40 14.94
N LEU A 286 -26.61 -26.10 14.32
CA LEU A 286 -25.96 -24.78 14.36
C LEU A 286 -26.75 -23.67 13.67
N THR A 287 -27.56 -23.98 12.65
CA THR A 287 -28.39 -22.97 11.97
C THR A 287 -29.46 -22.43 12.92
N TRP A 288 -30.13 -23.33 13.63
CA TRP A 288 -31.17 -22.97 14.59
C TRP A 288 -30.62 -22.23 15.82
N ALA A 289 -29.44 -22.63 16.31
CA ALA A 289 -28.75 -21.89 17.37
C ALA A 289 -28.42 -20.44 16.97
N LYS A 290 -28.00 -20.21 15.71
CA LYS A 290 -27.74 -18.85 15.17
C LYS A 290 -29.01 -18.02 15.07
N ILE A 291 -30.11 -18.61 14.58
CA ILE A 291 -31.40 -17.92 14.45
C ILE A 291 -31.86 -17.42 15.83
N ILE A 292 -31.83 -18.29 16.84
CA ILE A 292 -32.27 -17.93 18.20
C ILE A 292 -31.37 -16.82 18.78
N SER A 293 -30.04 -16.95 18.70
CA SER A 293 -29.13 -15.97 19.29
C SER A 293 -29.14 -14.60 18.59
N ASN A 294 -29.30 -14.60 17.26
CA ASN A 294 -29.27 -13.36 16.49
C ASN A 294 -30.58 -12.58 16.63
N HIS A 295 -31.73 -13.27 16.65
CA HIS A 295 -33.03 -12.63 16.53
C HIS A 295 -33.85 -12.56 17.82
N PHE A 296 -33.45 -13.24 18.90
CA PHE A 296 -34.22 -13.24 20.16
C PHE A 296 -33.43 -12.70 21.37
N THR A 297 -34.18 -12.13 22.32
CA THR A 297 -33.70 -11.72 23.65
C THR A 297 -34.58 -12.31 24.75
N GLU A 298 -34.09 -12.37 25.99
CA GLU A 298 -34.85 -12.81 27.16
C GLU A 298 -34.89 -11.66 28.17
N ASN A 299 -36.07 -11.08 28.41
CA ASN A 299 -36.25 -9.90 29.27
C ASN A 299 -35.29 -8.75 28.93
N GLY A 300 -35.17 -8.44 27.64
CA GLY A 300 -34.28 -7.42 27.09
C GLY A 300 -32.80 -7.80 27.06
N LYS A 301 -32.42 -8.98 27.56
CA LYS A 301 -31.02 -9.45 27.56
C LYS A 301 -30.71 -10.33 26.34
N PRO A 302 -29.54 -10.15 25.71
CA PRO A 302 -29.14 -11.00 24.59
C PRO A 302 -28.94 -12.45 25.02
N ILE A 303 -29.39 -13.39 24.19
CA ILE A 303 -29.15 -14.82 24.38
C ILE A 303 -27.82 -15.18 23.69
N PRO A 304 -26.76 -15.57 24.42
CA PRO A 304 -25.46 -15.86 23.81
C PRO A 304 -25.52 -17.11 22.93
N PHE A 305 -24.83 -17.08 21.79
CA PHE A 305 -24.80 -18.20 20.85
C PHE A 305 -24.35 -19.51 21.50
N GLY A 306 -23.24 -19.49 22.24
CA GLY A 306 -22.73 -20.68 22.93
C GLY A 306 -23.72 -21.26 23.96
N THR A 307 -24.58 -20.43 24.54
CA THR A 307 -25.65 -20.90 25.43
C THR A 307 -26.68 -21.73 24.67
N VAL A 308 -27.09 -21.29 23.48
CA VAL A 308 -28.07 -22.02 22.65
C VAL A 308 -27.43 -23.24 22.02
N GLU A 309 -26.19 -23.14 21.55
CA GLU A 309 -25.41 -24.23 20.94
C GLU A 309 -25.33 -25.46 21.85
N ASN A 310 -25.23 -25.28 23.18
CA ASN A 310 -25.22 -26.37 24.15
C ASN A 310 -26.50 -27.21 24.15
N TYR A 311 -27.65 -26.71 23.67
CA TYR A 311 -28.90 -27.47 23.55
C TYR A 311 -29.01 -28.23 22.23
N TYR A 312 -28.06 -28.04 21.31
CA TYR A 312 -28.10 -28.55 19.94
C TYR A 312 -26.87 -29.42 19.60
N ASN A 313 -25.99 -29.67 20.58
CA ASN A 313 -24.73 -30.39 20.41
C ASN A 313 -24.86 -31.86 20.83
N ASP A 314 -24.69 -32.78 19.89
CA ASP A 314 -24.98 -34.22 20.04
C ASP A 314 -24.10 -34.96 21.06
N GLY A 315 -22.99 -34.37 21.53
CA GLY A 315 -22.04 -35.03 22.43
C GLY A 315 -22.17 -34.69 23.92
N LYS A 316 -22.78 -33.54 24.27
CA LYS A 316 -22.94 -33.01 25.65
C LYS A 316 -24.16 -32.08 25.74
N SER A 317 -25.29 -32.49 25.16
CA SER A 317 -26.48 -31.63 25.13
C SER A 317 -27.00 -31.37 26.54
N THR A 318 -27.18 -30.10 26.87
CA THR A 318 -28.04 -29.75 28.02
C THR A 318 -29.46 -30.18 27.66
N ASN A 319 -30.01 -31.14 28.39
CA ASN A 319 -31.39 -31.56 28.17
C ASN A 319 -32.35 -30.47 28.63
N ILE A 320 -33.39 -30.25 27.83
CA ILE A 320 -34.52 -29.42 28.23
C ILE A 320 -35.43 -30.28 29.12
N GLU A 321 -35.83 -29.74 30.27
CA GLU A 321 -36.74 -30.45 31.16
C GLU A 321 -38.15 -30.47 30.58
N GLU A 322 -38.92 -31.51 30.89
CA GLU A 322 -40.31 -31.61 30.41
C GLU A 322 -41.18 -30.45 30.90
N SER A 323 -40.84 -29.87 32.06
CA SER A 323 -41.45 -28.66 32.61
C SER A 323 -41.32 -27.43 31.70
N ASP A 324 -40.30 -27.40 30.83
CA ASP A 324 -40.00 -26.33 29.88
C ASP A 324 -40.75 -26.51 28.54
N HIS A 325 -41.37 -27.66 28.27
CA HIS A 325 -42.22 -27.88 27.10
C HIS A 325 -43.62 -27.28 27.31
N LYS A 326 -43.73 -25.96 27.25
CA LYS A 326 -44.99 -25.23 27.46
C LYS A 326 -45.98 -25.33 26.29
N PHE A 327 -45.49 -25.68 25.11
CA PHE A 327 -46.30 -25.77 23.90
C PHE A 327 -46.26 -27.18 23.34
N LYS A 328 -47.44 -27.74 23.05
CA LYS A 328 -47.58 -28.96 22.28
C LYS A 328 -47.74 -28.60 20.81
N ILE A 329 -46.77 -28.98 19.98
CA ILE A 329 -46.78 -28.73 18.54
C ILE A 329 -47.10 -30.04 17.86
N THR A 330 -48.20 -30.07 17.12
CA THR A 330 -48.63 -31.22 16.32
C THR A 330 -48.82 -30.77 14.88
N PRO A 331 -48.29 -31.50 13.89
CA PRO A 331 -48.60 -31.23 12.49
C PRO A 331 -50.10 -31.45 12.26
N ILE A 332 -50.69 -30.59 11.45
CA ILE A 332 -52.08 -30.72 10.99
C ILE A 332 -51.99 -31.24 9.53
N GLU A 333 -52.83 -32.21 9.20
CA GLU A 333 -52.92 -32.78 7.85
C GLU A 333 -53.55 -31.82 6.83
#